data_AF-A0A849NGF4-F1
#
_entry.id   AF-A0A849NGF4-F1
#
_cell.length_a   1.000
_cell.length_b   1.000
_cell.length_c   1.000
_cell.angle_alpha   90.00
_cell.angle_beta   90.00
_cell.angle_gamma   90.00
#
_symmetry.space_group_name_H-M   'P 1'
#
loop_
_entity.id
_entity.type
_entity.pdbx_description
1 polymer ?
#
loop_
_entity_poly.entity_id
_entity_poly.type
_entity_poly.pdbx_seq_one_letter_code
_entity_poly.pdbx_strand_id
1 'polypeptide(L)'
;MKVKIILAVLLFSFNAMAQLPVQVSNNGYKQVESSIAVHPSNSDISAVATIELIPTGRQCLIYLSSDNGINWTLKKSINNATDPVIEFDNNGNLFFTYLHRSEFEVYIIKSTNLGVTWSVPLKVSNVTGYDEADKEWIVIQGCRGPFLDNNMLIL
;
A
#
# COMPACT_ATOMS: atom_id res chain seq x y z
N MET A 1 -48.43 -4.01 46.94
CA MET A 1 -47.18 -3.23 46.78
C MET A 1 -46.88 -3.17 45.28
N LYS A 2 -46.96 -2.01 44.63
CA LYS A 2 -46.69 -1.88 43.18
C LYS A 2 -45.21 -1.54 42.98
N VAL A 3 -44.42 -2.48 42.47
CA VAL A 3 -43.01 -2.24 42.11
C VAL A 3 -42.99 -1.54 40.75
N LYS A 4 -42.52 -0.29 40.71
CA LYS A 4 -42.28 0.44 39.46
C LYS A 4 -40.86 0.12 39.01
N ILE A 5 -40.73 -0.61 37.91
CA ILE A 5 -39.45 -0.82 37.23
C ILE A 5 -39.21 0.41 36.37
N ILE A 6 -38.18 1.19 36.71
CA ILE A 6 -37.72 2.31 35.89
C ILE A 6 -36.61 1.76 34.99
N LEU A 7 -36.87 1.73 33.68
CA LEU A 7 -35.88 1.36 32.68
C LEU A 7 -35.05 2.61 32.33
N ALA A 8 -33.80 2.65 32.78
CA ALA A 8 -32.86 3.69 32.39
C ALA A 8 -32.17 3.27 31.09
N VAL A 9 -32.42 4.00 30.01
CA VAL A 9 -31.70 3.83 28.73
C VAL A 9 -30.43 4.67 28.81
N LEU A 10 -29.27 4.02 28.88
CA LEU A 10 -27.96 4.66 28.75
C LEU A 10 -27.70 4.97 27.27
N LEU A 11 -27.77 6.25 26.92
CA LEU A 11 -27.32 6.77 25.62
C LEU A 11 -25.79 6.88 25.65
N PHE A 12 -25.09 5.96 24.99
CA PHE A 12 -23.68 6.13 24.67
C PHE A 12 -23.57 6.98 23.40
N SER A 13 -23.02 8.19 23.52
CA SER A 13 -22.59 8.95 22.37
C SER A 13 -21.18 8.51 21.97
N PHE A 14 -21.05 7.89 20.80
CA PHE A 14 -19.76 7.70 20.16
C PHE A 14 -19.37 9.01 19.50
N ASN A 15 -18.32 9.67 20.00
CA ASN A 15 -17.69 10.76 19.27
C ASN A 15 -16.96 10.16 18.08
N ALA A 16 -17.58 10.19 16.90
CA ALA A 16 -16.88 9.97 15.65
C ALA A 16 -16.00 11.19 15.39
N MET A 17 -14.75 11.16 15.86
CA MET A 17 -13.77 12.16 15.46
C MET A 17 -13.26 11.80 14.06
N ALA A 18 -13.33 12.74 13.12
CA ALA A 18 -12.53 12.66 11.92
C ALA A 18 -11.06 12.64 12.33
N GLN A 19 -10.28 11.70 11.81
CA GLN A 19 -8.85 11.61 12.11
C GLN A 19 -8.15 12.86 11.55
N LEU A 20 -7.33 13.52 12.37
CA LEU A 20 -6.44 14.58 11.87
C LEU A 20 -5.48 13.99 10.83
N PRO A 21 -4.96 14.80 9.89
CA PRO A 21 -3.93 14.34 8.97
C PRO A 21 -2.78 13.69 9.74
N VAL A 22 -2.51 12.41 9.45
CA VAL A 22 -1.37 11.67 10.01
C VAL A 22 -0.23 11.73 9.01
N GLN A 23 0.95 12.13 9.50
CA GLN A 23 2.15 12.10 8.70
C GLN A 23 2.80 10.70 8.76
N VAL A 24 2.92 10.06 7.59
CA VAL A 24 3.47 8.69 7.46
C VAL A 24 4.97 8.64 7.74
N SER A 25 5.73 9.65 7.32
CA SER A 25 7.19 9.73 7.45
C SER A 25 7.66 11.09 7.97
N ASN A 26 8.62 11.08 8.90
CA ASN A 26 9.14 12.29 9.58
C ASN A 26 10.66 12.47 9.43
N ASN A 27 11.26 11.93 8.37
CA ASN A 27 12.71 11.98 8.17
C ASN A 27 13.23 13.25 7.47
N GLY A 28 12.34 14.22 7.18
CA GLY A 28 12.71 15.53 6.62
C GLY A 28 12.93 15.56 5.10
N TYR A 29 12.90 14.40 4.43
CA TYR A 29 12.91 14.35 2.96
C TYR A 29 11.51 14.56 2.40
N LYS A 30 11.43 15.04 1.15
CA LYS A 30 10.15 15.20 0.46
C LYS A 30 9.66 13.86 -0.06
N GLN A 31 8.43 13.52 0.27
CA GLN A 31 7.72 12.39 -0.33
C GLN A 31 6.77 12.88 -1.42
N VAL A 32 6.77 12.19 -2.57
CA VAL A 32 5.90 12.50 -3.71
C VAL A 32 5.37 11.21 -4.32
N GLU A 33 4.32 11.34 -5.14
CA GLU A 33 3.73 10.25 -5.92
C GLU A 33 3.42 9.00 -5.09
N SER A 34 2.47 9.15 -4.18
CA SER A 34 2.10 8.07 -3.27
C SER A 34 0.99 7.18 -3.84
N SER A 35 1.06 5.90 -3.49
CA SER A 35 0.03 4.88 -3.70
C SER A 35 -0.35 4.28 -2.35
N ILE A 36 -1.62 3.91 -2.15
CA ILE A 36 -2.12 3.34 -0.89
C ILE A 36 -3.06 2.17 -1.16
N ALA A 37 -2.97 1.13 -0.35
CA ALA A 37 -3.86 -0.02 -0.36
C ALA A 37 -4.27 -0.42 1.06
N VAL A 38 -5.51 -0.92 1.20
CA VAL A 38 -6.05 -1.43 2.47
C VAL A 38 -6.20 -2.94 2.34
N HIS A 39 -5.83 -3.68 3.38
CA HIS A 39 -5.91 -5.13 3.37
C HIS A 39 -7.37 -5.60 3.20
N PRO A 40 -7.66 -6.56 2.31
CA PRO A 40 -9.02 -6.84 1.82
C PRO A 40 -9.98 -7.35 2.89
N SER A 41 -9.45 -8.00 3.93
CA SER A 41 -10.24 -8.58 5.02
C SER A 41 -9.94 -7.96 6.40
N ASN A 42 -9.07 -6.97 6.48
CA ASN A 42 -8.71 -6.33 7.75
C ASN A 42 -8.42 -4.85 7.52
N SER A 43 -9.43 -4.00 7.76
CA SER A 43 -9.33 -2.56 7.55
C SER A 43 -8.30 -1.86 8.43
N ASP A 44 -7.83 -2.49 9.51
CA ASP A 44 -6.78 -1.91 10.35
C ASP A 44 -5.42 -1.94 9.67
N ILE A 45 -5.25 -2.79 8.65
CA ILE A 45 -4.00 -2.94 7.92
C ILE A 45 -4.05 -2.14 6.63
N SER A 46 -3.12 -1.19 6.48
CA SER A 46 -2.96 -0.38 5.27
C SER A 46 -1.49 -0.26 4.91
N ALA A 47 -1.19 -0.20 3.61
CA ALA A 47 0.16 -0.01 3.10
C ALA A 47 0.20 1.23 2.20
N VAL A 48 1.25 2.04 2.35
CA VAL A 48 1.52 3.22 1.52
C VAL A 48 2.87 3.02 0.86
N ALA A 49 2.95 3.31 -0.43
CA ALA A 49 4.20 3.45 -1.12
C ALA A 49 4.38 4.88 -1.63
N THR A 50 5.62 5.38 -1.68
CA THR A 50 5.91 6.75 -2.12
C THR A 50 7.33 6.88 -2.63
N ILE A 51 7.56 7.85 -3.51
CA ILE A 51 8.92 8.29 -3.85
C ILE A 51 9.42 9.16 -2.70
N GLU A 52 10.65 8.93 -2.27
CA GLU A 52 11.41 9.86 -1.45
C GLU A 52 12.53 10.51 -2.25
N LEU A 53 12.58 11.83 -2.20
CA LEU A 53 13.62 12.65 -2.82
C LEU A 53 14.80 12.82 -1.85
N ILE A 54 15.89 12.11 -2.10
CA ILE A 54 17.12 12.14 -1.29
C ILE A 54 18.26 12.84 -2.06
N PRO A 55 19.33 13.32 -1.39
CA PRO A 55 20.41 14.05 -2.06
C PRO A 55 21.09 13.26 -3.17
N THR A 56 21.12 11.93 -3.05
CA THR A 56 21.75 11.01 -4.00
C THR A 56 20.81 10.52 -5.11
N GLY A 57 19.54 10.95 -5.14
CA GLY A 57 18.58 10.57 -6.15
C GLY A 57 17.17 10.35 -5.61
N ARG A 58 16.54 9.25 -6.01
CA ARG A 58 15.18 8.87 -5.62
C ARG A 58 15.17 7.43 -5.12
N GLN A 59 14.32 7.16 -4.13
CA GLN A 59 14.03 5.81 -3.66
C GLN A 59 12.53 5.64 -3.49
N CYS A 60 12.01 4.44 -3.71
CA CYS A 60 10.64 4.10 -3.33
C CYS A 60 10.63 3.51 -1.93
N LEU A 61 9.75 4.02 -1.07
CA LEU A 61 9.54 3.56 0.29
C LEU A 61 8.18 2.88 0.42
N ILE A 62 8.11 1.82 1.22
CA ILE A 62 6.86 1.14 1.60
C ILE A 62 6.68 1.26 3.10
N TYR A 63 5.58 1.86 3.53
CA TYR A 63 5.14 1.94 4.92
C TYR A 63 3.89 1.08 5.13
N LEU A 64 3.74 0.55 6.32
CA LEU A 64 2.55 -0.22 6.71
C LEU A 64 2.04 0.24 8.08
N SER A 65 0.73 0.40 8.18
CA SER A 65 -0.01 0.55 9.42
C SER A 65 -0.78 -0.74 9.71
N SER A 66 -0.94 -1.06 10.99
CA SER A 66 -1.76 -2.16 11.49
C SER A 66 -2.77 -1.68 12.55
N ASP A 67 -3.03 -0.38 12.58
CA ASP A 67 -3.86 0.32 13.55
C ASP A 67 -4.70 1.41 12.88
N ASN A 68 -5.26 1.08 11.72
CA ASN A 68 -6.16 1.93 10.95
C ASN A 68 -5.54 3.30 10.60
N GLY A 69 -4.28 3.30 10.20
CA GLY A 69 -3.55 4.48 9.75
C GLY A 69 -3.07 5.42 10.85
N ILE A 70 -3.11 5.02 12.13
CA ILE A 70 -2.63 5.85 13.25
C ILE A 70 -1.10 5.87 13.31
N ASN A 71 -0.44 4.71 13.23
CA ASN A 71 1.02 4.58 13.20
C ASN A 71 1.50 3.87 11.94
N TRP A 72 2.66 4.29 11.43
CA TRP A 72 3.24 3.77 10.19
C TRP A 72 4.67 3.29 10.43
N THR A 73 4.98 2.09 9.94
CA THR A 73 6.31 1.47 10.03
C THR A 73 6.89 1.27 8.64
N LEU A 74 8.14 1.70 8.42
CA LEU A 74 8.88 1.43 7.18
C LEU A 74 9.13 -0.07 7.03
N LYS A 75 8.68 -0.66 5.92
CA LYS A 75 8.83 -2.08 5.57
C LYS A 75 9.92 -2.32 4.53
N LYS A 76 10.08 -1.41 3.58
CA LYS A 76 11.05 -1.55 2.50
C LYS A 76 11.50 -0.19 1.98
N SER A 77 12.77 -0.10 1.62
CA SER A 77 13.30 0.94 0.73
C SER A 77 13.89 0.25 -0.51
N ILE A 78 13.66 0.83 -1.68
CA ILE A 78 14.27 0.44 -2.95
C ILE A 78 14.94 1.68 -3.54
N ASN A 79 16.28 1.64 -3.60
CA ASN A 79 17.08 2.70 -4.18
C ASN A 79 16.88 2.76 -5.70
N ASN A 80 17.07 3.95 -6.27
CA ASN A 80 17.02 4.17 -7.72
C ASN A 80 15.69 3.74 -8.36
N ALA A 81 14.59 3.96 -7.63
CA ALA A 81 13.24 3.61 -8.04
C ALA A 81 12.32 4.84 -8.05
N THR A 82 11.28 4.77 -8.88
CA THR A 82 10.21 5.77 -8.99
C THR A 82 8.87 5.08 -9.25
N ASP A 83 7.82 5.88 -9.31
CA ASP A 83 6.46 5.53 -9.75
C ASP A 83 5.82 4.36 -9.00
N PRO A 84 5.84 4.39 -7.66
CA PRO A 84 5.40 3.26 -6.86
C PRO A 84 3.90 2.99 -7.00
N VAL A 85 3.54 1.72 -7.21
CA VAL A 85 2.16 1.24 -7.04
C VAL A 85 2.14 0.07 -6.07
N ILE A 86 1.19 0.10 -5.13
CA ILE A 86 1.04 -0.93 -4.09
C ILE A 86 -0.41 -1.40 -4.02
N GLU A 87 -0.62 -2.72 -3.93
CA GLU A 87 -1.95 -3.31 -3.88
C GLU A 87 -1.94 -4.64 -3.09
N PHE A 88 -3.05 -4.96 -2.43
CA PHE A 88 -3.24 -6.27 -1.82
C PHE A 88 -4.02 -7.20 -2.76
N ASP A 89 -3.60 -8.46 -2.85
CA ASP A 89 -4.50 -9.50 -3.36
C ASP A 89 -5.52 -9.92 -2.30
N ASN A 90 -6.55 -10.67 -2.71
CA ASN A 90 -7.61 -11.15 -1.82
C ASN A 90 -7.14 -12.04 -0.66
N ASN A 91 -5.94 -12.62 -0.75
CA ASN A 91 -5.35 -13.43 0.31
C ASN A 91 -4.53 -12.60 1.30
N GLY A 92 -4.47 -11.27 1.12
CA GLY A 92 -3.67 -10.38 1.95
C GLY A 92 -2.20 -10.34 1.56
N ASN A 93 -1.83 -10.90 0.40
CA ASN A 93 -0.47 -10.73 -0.10
C ASN A 93 -0.30 -9.33 -0.67
N LEU A 94 0.81 -8.68 -0.33
CA LEU A 94 1.13 -7.32 -0.74
C LEU A 94 2.01 -7.34 -1.97
N PHE A 95 1.55 -6.72 -3.04
CA PHE A 95 2.30 -6.53 -4.29
C PHE A 95 2.74 -5.09 -4.40
N PHE A 96 3.96 -4.90 -4.89
CA PHE A 96 4.56 -3.60 -5.09
C PHE A 96 5.29 -3.57 -6.42
N THR A 97 4.95 -2.61 -7.27
CA THR A 97 5.70 -2.31 -8.48
C THR A 97 6.45 -0.99 -8.34
N TYR A 98 7.51 -0.90 -9.13
CA TYR A 98 8.28 0.32 -9.29
C TYR A 98 8.98 0.34 -10.65
N LEU A 99 9.20 1.56 -11.16
CA LEU A 99 10.10 1.80 -12.28
C LEU A 99 11.54 1.91 -11.78
N HIS A 100 12.43 1.07 -12.31
CA HIS A 100 13.86 1.15 -12.04
C HIS A 100 14.53 2.20 -12.93
N ARG A 101 15.06 3.27 -12.33
CA ARG A 101 15.47 4.49 -13.05
C ARG A 101 16.69 4.34 -13.96
N SER A 102 17.51 3.32 -13.77
CA SER A 102 18.67 3.07 -14.64
C SER A 102 18.41 2.04 -15.72
N GLU A 103 17.38 1.22 -15.56
CA GLU A 103 17.01 0.21 -16.54
C GLU A 103 15.79 0.63 -17.36
N PHE A 104 15.04 1.62 -16.89
CA PHE A 104 13.80 2.11 -17.49
C PHE A 104 12.76 1.00 -17.67
N GLU A 105 12.76 0.06 -16.71
CA GLU A 105 11.91 -1.12 -16.71
C GLU A 105 11.12 -1.21 -15.40
N VAL A 106 9.92 -1.74 -15.50
CA VAL A 106 9.01 -2.00 -14.39
C VAL A 106 9.38 -3.33 -13.75
N TYR A 107 9.46 -3.30 -12.43
CA TYR A 107 9.71 -4.45 -11.58
C TYR A 107 8.54 -4.67 -10.63
N ILE A 108 8.33 -5.92 -10.24
CA ILE A 108 7.40 -6.29 -9.17
C ILE A 108 8.09 -7.10 -8.08
N ILE A 109 7.71 -6.84 -6.83
CA ILE A 109 7.99 -7.71 -5.68
C ILE A 109 6.69 -8.02 -4.92
N LYS A 110 6.68 -9.16 -4.24
CA LYS A 110 5.56 -9.63 -3.43
C LYS A 110 5.99 -9.93 -2.01
N SER A 111 5.14 -9.61 -1.04
CA SER A 111 5.22 -10.08 0.34
C SER A 111 3.98 -10.88 0.71
N THR A 112 4.17 -12.00 1.40
CA THR A 112 3.08 -12.84 1.96
C THR A 112 2.97 -12.69 3.48
N ASN A 113 3.71 -11.76 4.07
CA ASN A 113 3.84 -11.58 5.52
C ASN A 113 3.92 -10.10 5.89
N LEU A 114 3.07 -9.27 5.28
CA LEU A 114 2.90 -7.85 5.61
C LEU A 114 4.22 -7.05 5.56
N GLY A 115 5.02 -7.32 4.53
CA GLY A 115 6.26 -6.61 4.24
C GLY A 115 7.46 -7.00 5.10
N VAL A 116 7.38 -8.09 5.88
CA VAL A 116 8.53 -8.61 6.66
C VAL A 116 9.60 -9.18 5.72
N THR A 117 9.19 -10.01 4.76
CA THR A 117 10.05 -10.48 3.66
C THR A 117 9.39 -10.23 2.32
N TRP A 118 10.22 -10.17 1.28
CA TRP A 118 9.81 -9.87 -0.09
C TRP A 118 10.45 -10.88 -1.04
N SER A 119 9.77 -11.18 -2.14
CA SER A 119 10.33 -11.97 -3.24
C SER A 119 11.54 -11.27 -3.87
N VAL A 120 12.29 -12.02 -4.67
CA VAL A 120 13.22 -11.39 -5.63
C VAL A 120 12.43 -10.51 -6.61
N PRO A 121 12.97 -9.37 -7.05
CA PRO A 121 12.34 -8.55 -8.08
C PRO A 121 12.18 -9.32 -9.39
N LEU A 122 10.99 -9.23 -9.98
CA LEU A 122 10.68 -9.76 -11.29
C LEU A 122 10.47 -8.60 -12.25
N LYS A 123 11.21 -8.57 -13.37
CA LYS A 123 10.98 -7.62 -14.46
C LYS A 123 9.70 -7.99 -15.20
N VAL A 124 8.81 -7.04 -15.41
CA VAL A 124 7.47 -7.25 -16.00
C VAL A 124 7.21 -6.42 -17.24
N SER A 125 8.09 -5.47 -17.55
CA SER A 125 8.12 -4.77 -18.84
C SER A 125 9.17 -5.34 -19.77
N ASN A 126 9.06 -4.98 -21.04
CA ASN A 126 10.04 -5.28 -22.07
C ASN A 126 10.21 -4.07 -22.98
N VAL A 127 10.83 -3.03 -22.42
CA VAL A 127 11.10 -1.79 -23.14
C VAL A 127 12.31 -2.00 -24.06
N THR A 128 12.22 -1.57 -25.32
CA THR A 128 13.30 -1.74 -26.31
C THR A 128 13.70 -0.42 -26.94
N GLY A 129 15.00 -0.21 -27.16
CA GLY A 129 15.50 1.00 -27.83
C GLY A 129 15.64 2.19 -26.89
N TYR A 130 15.13 3.36 -27.28
CA TYR A 130 15.14 4.60 -26.50
C TYR A 130 13.82 4.87 -25.77
N ASP A 131 12.91 3.90 -25.77
CA ASP A 131 11.68 4.00 -25.00
C ASP A 131 12.02 3.85 -23.51
N GLU A 132 11.19 4.46 -22.66
CA GLU A 132 11.25 4.30 -21.21
C GLU A 132 9.86 3.81 -20.75
N ALA A 133 9.81 2.82 -19.86
CA ALA A 133 8.57 2.60 -19.12
C ALA A 133 8.29 3.83 -18.26
N ASP A 134 7.03 4.21 -18.14
CA ASP A 134 6.56 5.33 -17.34
C ASP A 134 5.25 4.92 -16.66
N LYS A 135 5.01 5.46 -15.46
CA LYS A 135 4.03 5.03 -14.44
C LYS A 135 3.20 3.80 -14.79
N GLU A 136 3.53 2.68 -14.15
CA GLU A 136 2.70 1.48 -14.20
C GLU A 136 1.45 1.58 -13.31
N TRP A 137 0.45 0.75 -13.59
CA TRP A 137 -0.67 0.48 -12.67
C TRP A 137 -0.86 -1.01 -12.47
N ILE A 138 -1.15 -1.44 -11.23
CA ILE A 138 -1.48 -2.84 -10.94
C ILE A 138 -2.98 -2.95 -10.69
N VAL A 139 -3.60 -3.92 -11.34
CA VAL A 139 -4.92 -4.42 -10.92
C VAL A 139 -4.79 -5.91 -10.67
N ILE A 140 -5.17 -6.33 -9.46
CA ILE A 140 -5.23 -7.75 -9.09
C ILE A 140 -6.68 -8.16 -9.10
N GLN A 141 -7.04 -9.09 -9.99
CA GLN A 141 -8.42 -9.56 -10.09
C GLN A 141 -8.82 -10.28 -8.80
N GLY A 142 -9.76 -9.69 -8.06
CA GLY A 142 -10.41 -10.34 -6.93
C GLY A 142 -11.46 -11.35 -7.40
N CYS A 143 -11.50 -12.52 -6.77
CA CYS A 143 -12.44 -13.62 -7.00
C CYS A 143 -13.92 -13.22 -6.76
N ARG A 144 -14.51 -12.45 -7.67
CA ARG A 144 -15.97 -12.24 -7.77
C ARG A 144 -16.51 -12.29 -9.21
N GLY A 145 -15.68 -12.73 -10.16
CA GLY A 145 -16.08 -13.07 -11.53
C GLY A 145 -15.86 -14.56 -11.83
N PRO A 146 -16.43 -15.12 -12.92
CA PRO A 146 -16.38 -16.55 -13.23
C PRO A 146 -14.99 -17.09 -13.65
N PHE A 147 -13.94 -16.26 -13.59
CA PHE A 147 -12.57 -16.65 -13.91
C PHE A 147 -11.78 -16.73 -12.60
N LEU A 148 -11.39 -17.94 -12.21
CA LEU A 148 -10.91 -18.31 -10.87
C LEU A 148 -9.41 -18.10 -10.64
N ASP A 149 -8.73 -17.37 -11.52
CA ASP A 149 -7.29 -17.20 -11.43
C ASP A 149 -7.00 -15.73 -11.06
N ASN A 150 -6.23 -15.52 -10.00
CA ASN A 150 -5.76 -14.21 -9.52
C ASN A 150 -4.85 -13.57 -10.59
N ASN A 151 -5.44 -13.12 -11.68
CA ASN A 151 -4.74 -12.47 -12.77
C ASN A 151 -4.34 -11.08 -12.32
N MET A 152 -3.06 -10.79 -12.48
CA MET A 152 -2.49 -9.47 -12.23
C MET A 152 -2.20 -8.85 -13.58
N LEU A 153 -2.83 -7.71 -13.83
CA LEU A 153 -2.54 -6.88 -15.00
C LEU A 153 -1.69 -5.72 -14.55
N ILE A 154 -0.60 -5.49 -15.28
CA ILE A 154 0.24 -4.31 -15.14
C ILE A 154 0.06 -3.52 -16.44
N LEU A 155 -0.48 -2.31 -16.32
CA LEU A 155 -0.78 -1.39 -17.42
C LEU A 155 0.28 -0.30 -17.52
#